data_AF-A0A2V6ZLX3-F1
#
_entry.id   AF-A0A2V6ZLX3-F1
#
_cell.length_a   1.000
_cell.length_b   1.000
_cell.length_c   1.000
_cell.angle_alpha   90.00
_cell.angle_beta   90.00
_cell.angle_gamma   90.00
#
_symmetry.space_group_name_H-M   'P 1'
#
loop_
_entity.id
_entity.type
_entity.pdbx_description
1 polymer ?
#
loop_
_entity_poly.entity_id
_entity_poly.type
_entity_poly.pdbx_seq_one_letter_code
_entity_poly.pdbx_strand_id
1 'polypeptide(L)'
;MNGTLQGRLVNELRVAGITTVATANRYLRERFLPAFNAEFGRPATDPTSAFVPLGRVDLEQILCHQDARVVARDNTVVLDGVVLQLAKQPGRRSCAGLRVVVRRHLDRCHSVWLGSRRLGVYDARGRMLTPAAA
;
A
#
# COMPACT_ATOMS: atom_id res chain seq x y z
N MET A 1 5.75 -27.51 -21.06
CA MET A 1 7.00 -27.67 -20.28
C MET A 1 6.95 -26.66 -19.13
N ASN A 2 6.57 -27.10 -17.92
CA ASN A 2 6.49 -26.23 -16.73
C ASN A 2 7.84 -26.26 -16.02
N GLY A 3 8.80 -25.49 -16.52
CA GLY A 3 10.20 -25.56 -16.08
C GLY A 3 10.51 -24.92 -14.73
N THR A 4 9.53 -24.31 -14.05
CA THR A 4 9.69 -23.74 -12.71
C THR A 4 8.43 -23.97 -11.88
N LEU A 5 8.57 -24.03 -10.56
CA LEU A 5 7.45 -24.11 -9.60
C LEU A 5 6.41 -22.99 -9.79
N GLN A 6 6.84 -21.82 -10.27
CA GLN A 6 5.96 -20.71 -10.62
C GLN A 6 5.00 -21.08 -11.78
N GLY A 7 5.45 -21.87 -12.75
CA GLY A 7 4.61 -22.40 -13.83
C GLY A 7 3.58 -23.42 -13.35
N ARG A 8 3.89 -24.16 -12.25
CA ARG A 8 2.96 -25.13 -11.65
C ARG A 8 1.76 -24.44 -11.01
N LEU A 9 2.00 -23.37 -10.24
CA LEU A 9 0.94 -22.60 -9.58
C LEU A 9 -0.11 -22.06 -10.56
N VAL A 10 0.31 -21.51 -11.70
CA VAL A 10 -0.62 -20.98 -12.73
C VAL A 10 -1.53 -22.09 -13.27
N ASN A 11 -1.02 -23.30 -13.45
CA ASN A 11 -1.81 -24.43 -13.88
C ASN A 11 -2.75 -24.96 -12.80
N GLU A 12 -2.29 -25.01 -11.55
CA GLU A 12 -3.11 -25.42 -10.41
C GLU A 12 -4.30 -24.47 -10.19
N LEU A 13 -4.07 -23.15 -10.27
CA LEU A 13 -5.15 -22.16 -10.23
C LEU A 13 -6.16 -22.37 -11.36
N ARG A 14 -5.68 -22.68 -12.58
CA ARG A 14 -6.56 -22.96 -13.74
C ARG A 14 -7.38 -24.23 -13.54
N VAL A 15 -6.75 -25.32 -13.07
CA VAL A 15 -7.43 -26.60 -12.79
C VAL A 15 -8.48 -26.43 -11.68
N ALA A 16 -8.20 -25.60 -10.68
CA ALA A 16 -9.14 -25.27 -9.61
C ALA A 16 -10.26 -24.29 -10.04
N GLY A 17 -10.29 -23.86 -11.31
CA GLY A 17 -11.31 -22.94 -11.84
C GLY A 17 -11.28 -21.55 -11.19
N ILE A 18 -10.12 -21.12 -10.67
CA ILE A 18 -10.00 -19.88 -9.92
C ILE A 18 -9.86 -18.70 -10.87
N THR A 19 -10.80 -17.77 -10.80
CA THR A 19 -10.88 -16.59 -11.69
C THR A 19 -10.75 -15.26 -10.97
N THR A 20 -10.67 -15.25 -9.64
CA THR A 20 -10.57 -14.02 -8.84
C THR A 20 -9.32 -14.04 -7.96
N VAL A 21 -8.75 -12.85 -7.74
CA VAL A 21 -7.59 -12.66 -6.85
C VAL A 21 -7.91 -13.09 -5.42
N ALA A 22 -9.12 -12.82 -4.93
CA ALA A 22 -9.54 -13.20 -3.60
C ALA A 22 -9.55 -14.73 -3.42
N THR A 23 -10.15 -15.46 -4.36
CA THR A 23 -10.17 -16.92 -4.33
C THR A 23 -8.77 -17.51 -4.52
N ALA A 24 -7.93 -16.91 -5.37
CA ALA A 24 -6.53 -17.33 -5.54
C ALA A 24 -5.73 -17.18 -4.24
N ASN A 25 -5.85 -16.03 -3.56
CA ASN A 25 -5.21 -15.79 -2.27
C ASN A 25 -5.66 -16.77 -1.19
N ARG A 26 -6.93 -17.19 -1.20
CA ARG A 26 -7.43 -18.23 -0.31
C ARG A 26 -6.81 -19.59 -0.63
N TYR A 27 -6.84 -19.99 -1.90
CA TYR A 27 -6.24 -21.24 -2.37
C TYR A 27 -4.76 -21.34 -2.03
N LEU A 28 -4.01 -20.24 -2.19
CA LEU A 28 -2.59 -20.19 -1.86
C LEU A 28 -2.33 -20.54 -0.40
N ARG A 29 -3.09 -19.95 0.52
CA ARG A 29 -2.92 -20.16 1.98
C ARG A 29 -3.40 -21.53 2.43
N GLU A 30 -4.55 -21.96 1.93
CA GLU A 30 -5.24 -23.15 2.47
C GLU A 30 -4.81 -24.46 1.79
N ARG A 31 -4.32 -24.40 0.55
CA ARG A 31 -4.04 -25.61 -0.25
C ARG A 31 -2.61 -25.63 -0.78
N PHE A 32 -2.23 -24.61 -1.55
CA PHE A 32 -0.95 -24.63 -2.26
C PHE A 32 0.24 -24.64 -1.30
N LEU A 33 0.33 -23.67 -0.38
CA LEU A 33 1.46 -23.56 0.55
C LEU A 33 1.61 -24.78 1.47
N PRO A 34 0.54 -25.33 2.09
CA PRO A 34 0.65 -26.56 2.87
C PRO A 34 1.14 -27.75 2.06
N ALA A 35 0.57 -28.00 0.87
CA ALA A 35 0.97 -29.12 0.01
C ALA A 35 2.42 -28.94 -0.48
N PHE A 36 2.78 -27.72 -0.86
CA PHE A 36 4.13 -27.37 -1.29
C PHE A 36 5.17 -27.60 -0.19
N ASN A 37 4.89 -27.13 1.03
CA ASN A 37 5.80 -27.32 2.16
C ASN A 37 5.88 -28.79 2.60
N ALA A 38 4.83 -29.59 2.43
CA ALA A 38 4.89 -31.03 2.69
C ALA A 38 5.76 -31.78 1.67
N GLU A 39 5.71 -31.36 0.39
CA GLU A 39 6.47 -31.99 -0.70
C GLU A 39 7.95 -31.57 -0.71
N PHE A 40 8.22 -30.27 -0.49
CA PHE A 40 9.55 -29.69 -0.68
C PHE A 40 10.18 -29.10 0.58
N GLY A 41 9.40 -28.92 1.65
CA GLY A 41 9.91 -28.39 2.90
C GLY A 41 10.93 -29.34 3.51
N ARG A 42 12.08 -28.80 3.90
CA ARG A 42 13.10 -29.51 4.67
C ARG A 42 13.34 -28.76 5.98
N PRO A 43 13.60 -29.46 7.09
CA PRO A 43 14.05 -28.80 8.29
C PRO A 43 15.31 -27.99 8.00
N ALA A 44 15.39 -26.78 8.56
CA ALA A 44 16.58 -25.96 8.44
C ALA A 44 17.74 -26.63 9.20
N THR A 45 18.94 -26.60 8.63
CA THR A 45 20.15 -27.09 9.30
C THR A 45 20.45 -26.30 10.57
N ASP A 46 20.21 -24.99 10.52
CA ASP A 46 20.24 -24.09 11.67
C ASP A 46 18.82 -23.54 11.87
N PRO A 47 18.18 -23.75 13.04
CA PRO A 47 16.86 -23.22 13.32
C PRO A 47 16.84 -21.69 13.55
N THR A 48 18.02 -21.06 13.66
CA THR A 48 18.13 -19.62 13.83
C THR A 48 17.58 -18.89 12.61
N SER A 49 16.65 -17.95 12.84
CA SER A 49 16.09 -17.13 11.77
C SER A 49 17.18 -16.29 11.10
N ALA A 50 17.36 -16.46 9.80
CA ALA A 50 18.18 -15.58 8.97
C ALA A 50 17.52 -14.23 8.66
N PHE A 51 16.25 -14.03 9.03
CA PHE A 51 15.54 -12.77 8.84
C PHE A 51 15.92 -11.75 9.91
N VAL A 52 16.10 -10.50 9.49
CA VAL A 52 16.32 -9.36 10.39
C VAL A 52 14.96 -8.74 10.74
N PRO A 53 14.69 -8.42 12.02
CA PRO A 53 13.49 -7.71 12.40
C PRO A 53 13.36 -6.39 11.64
N LEU A 54 12.13 -6.06 11.26
CA LEU A 54 11.83 -4.74 10.72
C LEU A 54 12.16 -3.69 11.80
N GLY A 55 13.16 -2.84 11.53
CA GLY A 55 13.59 -1.79 12.45
C GLY A 55 12.53 -0.69 12.61
N ARG A 56 12.93 0.47 13.14
CA ARG A 56 12.03 1.63 13.33
C ARG A 56 11.75 2.31 11.99
N VAL A 57 10.83 1.75 11.22
CA VAL A 57 10.41 2.28 9.92
C VAL A 57 8.89 2.27 9.79
N ASP A 58 8.36 3.33 9.19
CA ASP A 58 6.92 3.45 8.92
C ASP A 58 6.62 2.91 7.51
N LEU A 59 6.15 1.66 7.44
CA LEU A 59 5.82 1.00 6.17
C LEU A 59 4.69 1.71 5.41
N GLU A 60 3.76 2.38 6.09
CA GLU A 60 2.67 3.09 5.42
C GLU A 60 3.18 4.26 4.59
N GLN A 61 4.35 4.83 4.95
CA GLN A 61 4.99 5.90 4.17
C GLN A 61 5.91 5.37 3.06
N ILE A 62 6.29 4.09 3.11
CA ILE A 62 7.16 3.44 2.12
C ILE A 62 6.33 2.72 1.06
N LEU A 63 5.40 1.88 1.49
CA LEU A 63 4.55 1.04 0.66
C LEU A 63 3.29 1.81 0.22
N CYS A 64 3.50 2.98 -0.37
CA CYS A 64 2.45 3.84 -0.89
C CYS A 64 2.79 4.34 -2.30
N HIS A 65 1.76 4.75 -3.04
CA HIS A 65 1.96 5.41 -4.33
C HIS A 65 2.21 6.89 -4.06
N GLN A 66 3.25 7.47 -4.67
CA GLN A 66 3.61 8.88 -4.49
C GLN A 66 3.49 9.65 -5.79
N ASP A 67 2.82 10.80 -5.72
CA ASP A 67 2.57 11.67 -6.85
C ASP A 67 2.89 13.12 -6.50
N ALA A 68 3.84 13.72 -7.24
CA ALA A 68 4.11 15.14 -7.13
C ALA A 68 2.96 15.94 -7.76
N ARG A 69 2.43 16.91 -7.02
CA ARG A 69 1.34 17.78 -7.47
C ARG A 69 1.59 19.22 -7.07
N VAL A 70 0.91 20.14 -7.75
CA VAL A 70 0.88 21.57 -7.39
C VAL A 70 -0.50 21.87 -6.83
N VAL A 71 -0.55 22.53 -5.68
CA VAL A 71 -1.82 22.95 -5.06
C VAL A 71 -2.49 24.02 -5.92
N ALA A 72 -3.76 23.80 -6.26
CA ALA A 72 -4.56 24.73 -7.05
C ALA A 72 -4.94 26.00 -6.26
N ARG A 73 -5.49 27.00 -6.97
CA ARG A 73 -5.83 28.31 -6.38
C ARG A 73 -6.90 28.23 -5.30
N ASP A 74 -7.79 27.25 -5.37
CA ASP A 74 -8.84 26.94 -4.39
C ASP A 74 -8.34 26.08 -3.21
N ASN A 75 -7.02 25.89 -3.06
CA ASN A 75 -6.39 25.03 -2.05
C ASN A 75 -6.69 23.53 -2.18
N THR A 76 -7.01 23.06 -3.38
CA THR A 76 -7.18 21.63 -3.64
C THR A 76 -5.96 20.99 -4.28
N VAL A 77 -5.85 19.67 -4.11
CA VAL A 77 -4.99 18.81 -4.92
C VAL A 77 -5.83 17.65 -5.42
N VAL A 78 -5.70 17.30 -6.69
CA VAL A 78 -6.45 16.19 -7.31
C VAL A 78 -5.50 15.03 -7.61
N LEU A 79 -5.89 13.83 -7.20
CA LEU A 79 -5.23 12.58 -7.54
C LEU A 79 -6.28 11.55 -7.98
N ASP A 80 -6.15 11.01 -9.18
CA ASP A 80 -7.05 9.97 -9.72
C ASP A 80 -8.55 10.29 -9.56
N GLY A 81 -8.92 11.55 -9.80
CA GLY A 81 -10.30 12.05 -9.67
C GLY A 81 -10.75 12.34 -8.24
N VAL A 82 -9.92 12.09 -7.22
CA VAL A 82 -10.19 12.43 -5.83
C VAL A 82 -9.67 13.82 -5.52
N VAL A 83 -10.56 14.70 -5.08
CA VAL A 83 -10.23 16.09 -4.68
C VAL A 83 -9.89 16.12 -3.20
N LEU A 84 -8.70 16.63 -2.87
CA LEU A 84 -8.19 16.77 -1.50
C LEU A 84 -8.14 18.24 -1.13
N GLN A 85 -9.12 18.71 -0.34
CA GLN A 85 -9.16 20.10 0.13
C GLN A 85 -8.18 20.30 1.29
N LEU A 86 -7.13 21.09 1.09
CA LEU A 86 -6.19 21.43 2.15
C LEU A 86 -6.82 22.43 3.13
N ALA A 87 -6.75 22.11 4.42
CA ALA A 87 -7.06 23.08 5.47
C ALA A 87 -5.99 24.19 5.51
N LYS A 88 -6.35 25.35 6.06
CA LYS A 88 -5.40 26.43 6.35
C LYS A 88 -4.29 25.91 7.25
N GLN A 89 -3.05 26.14 6.86
CA GLN A 89 -1.88 25.68 7.61
C GLN A 89 -1.34 26.82 8.48
N PRO A 90 -0.82 26.55 9.69
CA PRO A 90 -0.19 27.56 10.52
C PRO A 90 0.89 28.34 9.76
N GLY A 91 0.89 29.67 9.91
CA GLY A 91 1.86 30.55 9.28
C GLY A 91 1.65 30.82 7.78
N ARG A 92 0.54 30.35 7.16
CA ARG A 92 0.22 30.72 5.77
C ARG A 92 -1.27 30.83 5.50
N ARG A 93 -1.65 31.83 4.70
CA ARG A 93 -3.07 32.05 4.33
C ARG A 93 -3.59 31.04 3.30
N SER A 94 -2.71 30.53 2.44
CA SER A 94 -3.04 29.59 1.37
C SER A 94 -1.87 28.64 1.11
N CYS A 95 -2.17 27.42 0.66
CA CYS A 95 -1.25 26.41 0.12
C CYS A 95 -1.09 26.48 -1.40
N ALA A 96 -1.89 27.28 -2.10
CA ALA A 96 -1.85 27.44 -3.55
C ALA A 96 -0.42 27.67 -4.09
N GLY A 97 -0.08 27.00 -5.19
CA GLY A 97 1.23 27.06 -5.83
C GLY A 97 2.32 26.21 -5.17
N LEU A 98 2.08 25.63 -3.99
CA LEU A 98 3.04 24.71 -3.39
C LEU A 98 3.15 23.41 -4.20
N ARG A 99 4.39 22.96 -4.38
CA ARG A 99 4.68 21.59 -4.80
C ARG A 99 4.59 20.67 -3.59
N VAL A 100 3.69 19.70 -3.67
CA VAL A 100 3.41 18.74 -2.61
C VAL A 100 3.54 17.32 -3.16
N VAL A 101 3.72 16.36 -2.25
CA VAL A 101 3.62 14.93 -2.56
C VAL A 101 2.30 14.43 -2.01
N VAL A 102 1.44 13.92 -2.87
CA VAL A 102 0.27 13.16 -2.46
C VAL A 102 0.67 11.70 -2.38
N ARG A 103 0.40 11.08 -1.24
CA ARG A 103 0.57 9.65 -1.03
C ARG A 103 -0.80 8.98 -1.03
N ARG A 104 -0.98 7.94 -1.83
CA ARG A 104 -2.13 7.03 -1.73
C ARG A 104 -1.68 5.73 -1.06
N HIS A 105 -2.30 5.42 0.07
CA HIS A 105 -2.02 4.26 0.90
C HIS A 105 -2.80 3.03 0.42
N LEU A 106 -2.41 1.84 0.88
CA LEU A 106 -3.01 0.57 0.44
C LEU A 106 -4.47 0.41 0.92
N ASP A 107 -4.83 1.07 2.02
CA ASP A 107 -6.20 1.20 2.55
C ASP A 107 -7.07 2.19 1.76
N ARG A 108 -6.52 2.78 0.69
CA ARG A 108 -7.13 3.82 -0.16
C ARG A 108 -7.20 5.21 0.48
N CYS A 109 -6.70 5.42 1.68
CA CYS A 109 -6.56 6.76 2.24
C CYS A 109 -5.48 7.55 1.51
N HIS A 110 -5.54 8.88 1.65
CA HIS A 110 -4.58 9.80 1.07
C HIS A 110 -3.92 10.65 2.15
N SER A 111 -2.66 11.00 1.95
CA SER A 111 -2.00 12.03 2.74
C SER A 111 -1.25 13.02 1.84
N VAL A 112 -1.23 14.29 2.23
CA VAL A 112 -0.56 15.34 1.45
C VAL A 112 0.61 15.88 2.24
N TRP A 113 1.79 15.95 1.62
CA TRP A 113 3.04 16.27 2.27
C TRP A 113 3.77 17.43 1.59
N LEU A 114 4.37 18.30 2.40
CA LEU A 114 5.34 19.30 2.00
C LEU A 114 6.67 18.98 2.69
N GLY A 115 7.59 18.34 1.97
CA GLY A 115 8.79 17.77 2.58
C GLY A 115 8.42 16.75 3.66
N SER A 116 8.92 16.95 4.88
CA SER A 116 8.58 16.12 6.05
C SER A 116 7.27 16.50 6.75
N ARG A 117 6.62 17.61 6.35
CA ARG A 117 5.40 18.08 7.01
C ARG A 117 4.16 17.53 6.33
N ARG A 118 3.32 16.82 7.09
CA ARG A 118 1.99 16.39 6.67
C ARG A 118 1.00 17.55 6.76
N LEU A 119 0.37 17.89 5.63
CA LEU A 119 -0.62 18.97 5.52
C LEU A 119 -2.05 18.49 5.77
N GLY A 120 -2.32 17.20 5.53
CA GLY A 120 -3.64 16.61 5.74
C GLY A 120 -3.65 15.11 5.47
N VAL A 121 -4.68 14.43 6.01
CA VAL A 121 -5.02 13.03 5.76
C VAL A 121 -6.47 12.98 5.32
N TYR A 122 -6.80 12.09 4.39
CA TYR A 122 -8.10 12.00 3.75
C TYR A 122 -8.50 10.55 3.55
N ASP A 123 -9.80 10.27 3.58
CA ASP A 123 -10.33 8.97 3.20
C ASP A 123 -10.22 8.73 1.68
N ALA A 124 -10.71 7.57 1.23
CA ALA A 124 -10.74 7.21 -0.19
C ALA A 124 -11.59 8.14 -1.07
N ARG A 125 -12.45 8.98 -0.47
CA ARG A 125 -13.35 9.92 -1.14
C ARG A 125 -12.87 11.37 -1.04
N GLY A 126 -11.69 11.60 -0.45
CA GLY A 126 -11.13 12.94 -0.28
C GLY A 126 -11.69 13.74 0.90
N ARG A 127 -12.42 13.09 1.83
CA ARG A 127 -12.87 13.74 3.06
C ARG A 127 -11.74 13.77 4.06
N MET A 128 -11.48 14.95 4.63
CA MET A 128 -10.41 15.13 5.60
C MET A 128 -10.67 14.27 6.85
N LEU A 129 -9.69 13.46 7.22
CA LEU A 129 -9.69 12.70 8.46
C LEU A 129 -9.09 13.59 9.55
N THR A 130 -9.89 13.90 10.56
CA THR A 130 -9.38 14.57 11.76
C THR A 130 -8.44 13.60 12.48
N PRO A 131 -7.25 14.02 12.93
CA PRO A 131 -6.47 13.19 13.83
C PRO A 131 -7.34 12.82 15.03
N ALA A 132 -7.41 11.53 15.37
CA ALA A 132 -7.97 11.14 16.66
C ALA A 132 -7.20 11.89 17.76
N ALA A 133 -7.93 12.49 18.70
CA ALA A 133 -7.31 13.11 19.87
C ALA A 133 -6.44 12.04 20.56
N ALA A 134 -5.15 12.36 20.73
CA ALA A 134 -4.18 11.50 21.41
C ALA A 134 -4.48 11.40 22.90
#